data_AF-A0A4U5NKF3-F1
#
_entry.id   AF-A0A4U5NKF3-F1
#
_cell.length_a   1.000
_cell.length_b   1.000
_cell.length_c   1.000
_cell.angle_alpha   90.00
_cell.angle_beta   90.00
_cell.angle_gamma   90.00
#
_symmetry.space_group_name_H-M   'P 1'
#
loop_
_entity.id
_entity.type
_entity.pdbx_description
1 polymer ?
#
loop_
_entity_poly.entity_id
_entity_poly.type
_entity_poly.pdbx_seq_one_letter_code
_entity_poly.pdbx_strand_id
1 'polypeptide(L)'
;MARCVEQNSPKERTVHLWQRQDISIEELTKIIDGHVDQTDVSDMPAQLEVLIQTQEGLTLEERTGYYEAYKKGIQRDELGKIFQLKQEEYTNFHLHIDEKLRPFFQKLEELELVEREMQALITHPEAMVPFMVPGRLVEVASNMDYFGFCVVLEMKKIENDNKAEFFFKVAMPIAKAPECVQVTEIIPYDWFKDDGNVDIVLAWVKLDCIRKMTKLALRFPPSFREKKDRDKMIQIVRYVRDNHRVGQKYPEIHPIDDMQIKDPNLKRLIDRKEQLKTQMGESGVVGLGGGRQALWQFDPVYLELKRKFWIKKRLAQEVDDACEKLKEAEEAFLKWLEFLKLVQASRE
;
A
#
# COMPACT_ATOMS: atom_id res chain seq x y z
N MET A 1 -35.90 7.91 -13.19
CA MET A 1 -35.37 6.57 -13.53
C MET A 1 -34.06 6.73 -14.29
N ALA A 2 -32.94 6.71 -13.57
CA ALA A 2 -31.61 6.49 -14.10
C ALA A 2 -30.79 5.90 -12.93
N ARG A 3 -30.31 4.66 -13.12
CA ARG A 3 -29.49 3.89 -12.18
C ARG A 3 -28.10 4.50 -12.12
N CYS A 4 -27.64 4.89 -10.94
CA CYS A 4 -26.23 5.20 -10.69
C CYS A 4 -25.74 4.38 -9.49
N VAL A 5 -25.23 3.19 -9.81
CA VAL A 5 -24.04 2.57 -9.23
C VAL A 5 -23.93 2.67 -7.70
N GLU A 6 -24.73 1.87 -7.00
CA GLU A 6 -24.20 1.14 -5.85
C GLU A 6 -23.12 0.22 -6.41
N GLN A 7 -21.86 0.65 -6.32
CA GLN A 7 -20.72 -0.23 -6.52
C GLN A 7 -20.73 -1.22 -5.37
N ASN A 8 -21.19 -2.43 -5.71
CA ASN A 8 -21.26 -3.65 -4.92
C ASN A 8 -20.37 -3.63 -3.69
N SER A 9 -20.99 -3.78 -2.52
CA SER A 9 -20.25 -4.04 -1.29
C SER A 9 -19.44 -5.36 -1.44
N PRO A 10 -18.29 -5.53 -0.76
CA PRO A 10 -17.53 -6.78 -0.78
C PRO A 10 -18.37 -8.01 -0.37
N LYS A 11 -19.51 -7.80 0.28
CA LYS A 11 -20.47 -8.85 0.66
C LYS A 11 -21.18 -9.48 -0.54
N GLU A 12 -21.30 -8.78 -1.67
CA GLU A 12 -22.09 -9.27 -2.82
C GLU A 12 -21.26 -10.03 -3.85
N ARG A 13 -19.92 -10.02 -3.75
CA ARG A 13 -19.03 -10.73 -4.67
C ARG A 13 -18.67 -12.16 -4.25
N THR A 14 -18.99 -12.57 -3.02
CA THR A 14 -18.39 -13.80 -2.46
C THR A 14 -19.33 -14.56 -1.51
N VAL A 15 -20.50 -14.98 -2.01
CA VAL A 15 -21.40 -15.90 -1.26
C VAL A 15 -21.68 -17.20 -2.03
N HIS A 16 -21.31 -17.31 -3.31
CA HIS A 16 -21.67 -18.47 -4.14
C HIS A 16 -20.54 -19.48 -4.42
N LEU A 17 -19.30 -19.25 -3.96
CA LEU A 17 -18.19 -20.20 -4.17
C LEU A 17 -18.09 -21.28 -3.06
N TRP A 18 -18.56 -20.99 -1.85
CA TRP A 18 -18.41 -21.84 -0.66
C TRP A 18 -19.42 -23.00 -0.54
N GLN A 19 -20.29 -23.20 -1.52
CA GLN A 19 -21.33 -24.25 -1.48
C GLN A 19 -20.99 -25.51 -2.31
N ARG A 20 -19.77 -25.62 -2.85
CA ARG A 20 -19.34 -26.85 -3.55
C ARG A 20 -18.49 -27.70 -2.62
N GLN A 21 -19.12 -28.76 -2.13
CA GLN A 21 -18.59 -29.93 -1.40
C GLN A 21 -17.10 -29.88 -1.02
N ASP A 22 -16.88 -29.72 0.29
CA ASP A 22 -15.60 -29.86 0.98
C ASP A 22 -14.98 -31.24 0.69
N ILE A 23 -14.01 -31.30 -0.22
CA ILE A 23 -13.02 -32.40 -0.18
C ILE A 23 -11.95 -31.94 0.80
N SER A 24 -11.86 -32.60 1.95
CA SER A 24 -10.87 -32.25 2.97
C SER A 24 -9.46 -32.65 2.52
N ILE A 25 -8.42 -31.99 3.03
CA ILE A 25 -7.02 -32.40 2.80
C ILE A 25 -6.82 -33.88 3.18
N GLU A 26 -7.54 -34.38 4.20
CA GLU A 26 -7.51 -35.78 4.64
C GLU A 26 -8.10 -36.75 3.62
N GLU A 27 -9.09 -36.33 2.83
CA GLU A 27 -9.63 -37.12 1.72
C GLU A 27 -8.68 -37.12 0.51
N LEU A 28 -7.93 -36.03 0.30
CA LEU A 28 -6.86 -35.97 -0.68
C LEU A 28 -5.67 -36.85 -0.30
N THR A 29 -5.25 -36.86 0.96
CA THR A 29 -4.23 -37.81 1.42
C THR A 29 -4.70 -39.24 1.26
N LYS A 30 -5.97 -39.58 1.51
CA LYS A 30 -6.51 -40.92 1.23
C LYS A 30 -6.51 -41.31 -0.25
N ILE A 31 -6.74 -40.35 -1.16
CA ILE A 31 -6.63 -40.56 -2.62
C ILE A 31 -5.17 -40.79 -3.02
N ILE A 32 -4.24 -40.13 -2.34
CA ILE A 32 -2.79 -40.18 -2.56
C ILE A 32 -2.14 -41.39 -1.84
N ASP A 33 -2.75 -41.92 -0.77
CA ASP A 33 -2.28 -43.04 0.07
C ASP A 33 -2.17 -44.39 -0.69
N GLY A 34 -2.68 -44.45 -1.92
CA GLY A 34 -2.41 -45.57 -2.84
C GLY A 34 -1.16 -45.40 -3.72
N HIS A 35 -0.41 -44.30 -3.57
CA HIS A 35 0.69 -43.88 -4.46
C HIS A 35 1.89 -43.20 -3.78
N VAL A 36 1.79 -42.77 -2.51
CA VAL A 36 2.83 -42.00 -1.79
C VAL A 36 3.04 -42.65 -0.42
N ASP A 37 4.29 -42.97 -0.08
CA ASP A 37 4.64 -43.54 1.22
C ASP A 37 4.39 -42.49 2.32
N GLN A 38 3.54 -42.84 3.30
CA GLN A 38 3.02 -41.96 4.36
C GLN A 38 4.05 -41.39 5.35
N THR A 39 5.34 -41.65 5.17
CA THR A 39 6.32 -41.47 6.26
C THR A 39 6.92 -40.07 6.39
N ASP A 40 6.79 -39.17 5.40
CA ASP A 40 7.30 -37.81 5.56
C ASP A 40 6.57 -36.78 4.68
N VAL A 41 5.70 -35.97 5.30
CA VAL A 41 4.99 -34.85 4.64
C VAL A 41 5.97 -33.81 4.08
N SER A 42 7.23 -33.82 4.54
CA SER A 42 8.31 -32.97 4.04
C SER A 42 8.82 -33.33 2.64
N ASP A 43 8.66 -34.60 2.20
CA ASP A 43 9.14 -35.13 0.91
C ASP A 43 8.04 -35.23 -0.18
N MET A 44 6.80 -34.87 0.15
CA MET A 44 5.66 -34.83 -0.78
C MET A 44 5.94 -34.11 -2.12
N PRO A 45 6.63 -32.96 -2.17
CA PRO A 45 6.93 -32.28 -3.43
C PRO A 45 7.79 -33.11 -4.39
N ALA A 46 8.75 -33.90 -3.87
CA ALA A 46 9.65 -34.73 -4.68
C ALA A 46 8.94 -35.97 -5.21
N GLN A 47 8.08 -36.60 -4.40
CA GLN A 47 7.30 -37.75 -4.81
C GLN A 47 6.22 -37.38 -5.85
N LEU A 48 5.60 -36.21 -5.70
CA LEU A 48 4.66 -35.66 -6.68
C LEU A 48 5.33 -35.25 -7.99
N GLU A 49 6.55 -34.71 -7.93
CA GLU A 49 7.34 -34.40 -9.12
C GLU A 49 7.69 -35.67 -9.91
N VAL A 50 8.04 -36.77 -9.23
CA VAL A 50 8.23 -38.09 -9.86
C VAL A 50 6.93 -38.61 -10.48
N LEU A 51 5.79 -38.49 -9.79
CA LEU A 51 4.47 -38.88 -10.28
C LEU A 51 4.04 -38.11 -11.53
N ILE A 52 4.27 -36.80 -11.54
CA ILE A 52 3.98 -35.93 -12.70
C ILE A 52 4.93 -36.27 -13.87
N GLN A 53 6.20 -36.60 -13.60
CA GLN A 53 7.18 -36.96 -14.64
C GLN A 53 6.96 -38.35 -15.26
N THR A 54 6.35 -39.28 -14.52
CA THR A 54 6.14 -40.67 -14.94
C THR A 54 4.83 -40.92 -15.69
N GLN A 55 3.89 -39.97 -15.73
CA GLN A 55 2.66 -40.10 -16.53
C GLN A 55 2.94 -40.01 -18.04
N GLU A 56 2.66 -41.10 -18.75
CA GLU A 56 2.77 -41.19 -20.21
C GLU A 56 1.65 -40.37 -20.89
N GLY A 57 1.98 -39.58 -21.92
CA GLY A 57 1.01 -38.78 -22.69
C GLY A 57 0.87 -37.30 -22.31
N LEU A 58 1.50 -36.85 -21.22
CA LEU A 58 1.54 -35.43 -20.84
C LEU A 58 2.79 -34.72 -21.39
N THR A 59 2.62 -33.53 -21.94
CA THR A 59 3.71 -32.65 -22.37
C THR A 59 4.47 -32.04 -21.19
N LEU A 60 5.68 -31.54 -21.43
CA LEU A 60 6.49 -30.88 -20.40
C LEU A 60 5.78 -29.63 -19.82
N GLU A 61 5.09 -28.86 -20.67
CA GLU A 61 4.37 -27.65 -20.27
C GLU A 61 3.17 -27.96 -19.36
N GLU A 62 2.42 -29.02 -19.66
CA GLU A 62 1.31 -29.49 -18.83
C GLU A 62 1.80 -29.96 -17.45
N ARG A 63 2.91 -30.71 -17.43
CA ARG A 63 3.56 -31.19 -16.20
C ARG A 63 3.98 -30.04 -15.29
N THR A 64 4.67 -29.03 -15.84
CA THR A 64 5.03 -27.82 -15.09
C THR A 64 3.78 -27.08 -14.60
N GLY A 65 2.75 -27.01 -15.45
CA GLY A 65 1.48 -26.35 -15.13
C GLY A 65 0.67 -27.01 -14.01
N TYR A 66 0.78 -28.33 -13.81
CA TYR A 66 0.14 -29.04 -12.69
C TYR A 66 0.95 -28.93 -11.40
N TYR A 67 2.27 -28.96 -11.49
CA TYR A 67 3.13 -28.76 -10.31
C TYR A 67 3.01 -27.35 -9.72
N GLU A 68 2.95 -26.32 -10.56
CA GLU A 68 2.65 -24.96 -10.13
C GLU A 68 1.25 -24.84 -9.52
N ALA A 69 0.27 -25.55 -10.09
CA ALA A 69 -1.10 -25.59 -9.57
C ALA A 69 -1.17 -26.25 -8.19
N TYR A 70 -0.44 -27.34 -7.96
CA TYR A 70 -0.30 -27.96 -6.64
C TYR A 70 0.30 -26.98 -5.62
N LYS A 71 1.43 -26.34 -5.94
CA LYS A 71 2.09 -25.38 -5.04
C LYS A 71 1.17 -24.25 -4.62
N LYS A 72 0.41 -23.69 -5.56
CA LYS A 72 -0.56 -22.63 -5.29
C LYS A 72 -1.80 -23.15 -4.53
N GLY A 73 -2.30 -24.33 -4.90
CA GLY A 73 -3.50 -24.92 -4.32
C GLY A 73 -3.37 -25.33 -2.86
N ILE A 74 -2.18 -25.75 -2.39
CA ILE A 74 -1.95 -26.08 -0.97
C ILE A 74 -2.17 -24.86 -0.07
N GLN A 75 -1.84 -23.66 -0.57
CA GLN A 75 -1.98 -22.42 0.20
C GLN A 75 -3.45 -21.98 0.37
N ARG A 76 -4.41 -22.63 -0.30
CA ARG A 76 -5.83 -22.28 -0.29
C ARG A 76 -6.39 -22.13 1.13
N ASP A 77 -6.12 -23.10 2.00
CA ASP A 77 -6.71 -23.12 3.35
C ASP A 77 -6.13 -22.03 4.25
N GLU A 78 -4.83 -21.74 4.11
CA GLU A 78 -4.17 -20.64 4.82
C GLU A 78 -4.68 -19.28 4.31
N LEU A 79 -4.78 -19.11 2.99
CA LEU A 79 -5.34 -17.91 2.37
C LEU A 79 -6.81 -17.69 2.73
N GLY A 80 -7.59 -18.76 2.88
CA GLY A 80 -8.97 -18.71 3.35
C GLY A 80 -9.09 -18.16 4.77
N LYS A 81 -8.20 -18.59 5.69
CA LYS A 81 -8.12 -18.03 7.05
C LYS A 81 -7.72 -16.55 7.04
N ILE A 82 -6.74 -16.19 6.22
CA ILE A 82 -6.29 -14.79 6.08
C ILE A 82 -7.43 -13.91 5.55
N PHE A 83 -8.16 -14.37 4.53
CA PHE A 83 -9.31 -13.65 3.99
C PHE A 83 -10.40 -13.44 5.03
N GLN A 84 -10.75 -14.49 5.81
CA GLN A 84 -11.74 -14.38 6.89
C GLN A 84 -11.32 -13.36 7.95
N LEU A 85 -10.07 -13.41 8.40
CA LEU A 85 -9.54 -12.47 9.39
C LEU A 85 -9.59 -11.02 8.88
N LYS A 86 -9.21 -10.79 7.62
CA LYS A 86 -9.30 -9.46 6.99
C LYS A 86 -10.72 -8.98 6.79
N GLN A 87 -11.64 -9.89 6.47
CA GLN A 87 -13.06 -9.59 6.34
C GLN A 87 -13.69 -9.20 7.68
N GLU A 88 -13.29 -9.86 8.77
CA GLU A 88 -13.69 -9.50 10.13
C GLU A 88 -13.14 -8.13 10.54
N GLU A 89 -11.85 -7.85 10.30
CA GLU A 89 -11.24 -6.53 10.53
C GLU A 89 -12.01 -5.42 9.80
N TYR A 90 -12.35 -5.64 8.53
CA TYR A 90 -13.13 -4.69 7.73
C TYR A 90 -14.56 -4.50 8.25
N THR A 91 -15.24 -5.60 8.61
CA THR A 91 -16.63 -5.56 9.09
C THR A 91 -16.74 -4.91 10.47
N ASN A 92 -15.77 -5.17 11.34
CA ASN A 92 -15.69 -4.56 12.66
C ASN A 92 -15.37 -3.06 12.60
N PHE A 93 -14.77 -2.58 11.49
CA PHE A 93 -14.47 -1.17 11.28
C PHE A 93 -15.73 -0.36 10.91
N HIS A 94 -16.41 0.16 11.93
CA HIS A 94 -17.59 1.00 11.79
C HIS A 94 -17.20 2.46 11.51
N LEU A 95 -17.56 2.94 10.31
CA LEU A 95 -17.47 4.35 9.94
C LEU A 95 -18.85 4.81 9.48
N HIS A 96 -19.53 5.59 10.33
CA HIS A 96 -20.76 6.29 9.95
C HIS A 96 -20.38 7.51 9.13
N ILE A 97 -20.55 7.43 7.81
CA ILE A 97 -20.41 8.57 6.91
C ILE A 97 -21.82 9.12 6.70
N ASP A 98 -22.09 10.32 7.21
CA ASP A 98 -23.32 11.04 6.88
C ASP A 98 -23.44 11.19 5.36
N GLU A 99 -24.64 11.02 4.80
CA GLU A 99 -24.85 11.19 3.35
C GLU A 99 -24.36 12.55 2.84
N LYS A 100 -24.42 13.58 3.70
CA LYS A 100 -23.91 14.93 3.42
C LYS A 100 -22.40 14.99 3.18
N LEU A 101 -21.63 14.05 3.75
CA LEU A 101 -20.18 13.96 3.59
C LEU A 101 -19.77 13.12 2.36
N ARG A 102 -20.68 12.35 1.77
CA ARG A 102 -20.38 11.48 0.62
C ARG A 102 -19.82 12.25 -0.58
N PRO A 103 -20.40 13.38 -1.04
CA PRO A 103 -19.85 14.14 -2.16
C PRO A 103 -18.46 14.71 -1.85
N PHE A 104 -18.19 15.01 -0.58
CA PHE A 104 -16.90 15.49 -0.14
C PHE A 104 -15.83 14.39 -0.26
N PHE A 105 -16.12 13.18 0.22
CA PHE A 105 -15.19 12.04 0.10
C PHE A 105 -14.96 11.64 -1.36
N GLN A 106 -15.98 11.68 -2.21
CA GLN A 106 -15.80 11.44 -3.65
C GLN A 106 -14.83 12.44 -4.29
N LYS A 107 -14.95 13.73 -3.96
CA LYS A 107 -13.99 14.75 -4.42
C LYS A 107 -12.58 14.53 -3.88
N LEU A 108 -12.43 14.02 -2.64
CA LEU A 108 -11.12 13.66 -2.11
C LEU A 108 -10.47 12.52 -2.90
N GLU A 109 -11.24 11.52 -3.30
CA GLU A 109 -10.74 10.42 -4.12
C GLU A 109 -10.33 10.92 -5.50
N GLU A 110 -11.14 11.78 -6.11
CA GLU A 110 -10.80 12.41 -7.37
C GLU A 110 -9.52 13.25 -7.27
N LEU A 111 -9.36 14.00 -6.18
CA LEU A 111 -8.15 14.76 -5.91
C LEU A 111 -6.93 13.86 -5.81
N GLU A 112 -7.05 12.71 -5.14
CA GLU A 112 -5.95 11.77 -5.02
C GLU A 112 -5.57 11.16 -6.38
N LEU A 113 -6.54 10.84 -7.24
CA LEU A 113 -6.29 10.36 -8.60
C LEU A 113 -5.51 11.42 -9.39
N VAL A 114 -5.97 12.66 -9.38
CA VAL A 114 -5.27 13.78 -10.04
C VAL A 114 -3.86 13.95 -9.48
N GLU A 115 -3.68 13.88 -8.15
CA GLU A 115 -2.35 13.94 -7.55
C GLU A 115 -1.45 12.79 -7.98
N ARG A 116 -1.97 11.56 -8.10
CA ARG A 116 -1.20 10.40 -8.59
C ARG A 116 -0.79 10.56 -10.04
N GLU A 117 -1.69 11.01 -10.91
CA GLU A 117 -1.38 11.31 -12.31
C GLU A 117 -0.34 12.42 -12.43
N MET A 118 -0.43 13.47 -11.60
CA MET A 118 0.59 14.50 -11.52
C MET A 118 1.94 13.94 -11.08
N GLN A 119 1.97 13.10 -10.03
CA GLN A 119 3.20 12.46 -9.56
C GLN A 119 3.87 11.68 -10.68
N ALA A 120 3.13 10.88 -11.44
CA ALA A 120 3.69 10.09 -12.54
C ALA A 120 4.45 10.95 -13.57
N LEU A 121 4.03 12.21 -13.79
CA LEU A 121 4.71 13.15 -14.68
C LEU A 121 5.88 13.90 -14.02
N ILE A 122 5.84 14.09 -12.70
CA ILE A 122 6.85 14.85 -11.93
C ILE A 122 8.03 13.95 -11.54
N THR A 123 7.78 12.67 -11.26
CA THR A 123 8.74 11.67 -10.78
C THR A 123 9.73 11.21 -11.86
N HIS A 124 10.03 12.06 -12.86
CA HIS A 124 11.13 11.81 -13.78
C HIS A 124 12.45 12.30 -13.16
N PRO A 125 13.52 11.48 -13.18
CA PRO A 125 14.80 11.86 -12.59
C PRO A 125 15.35 13.20 -13.09
N GLU A 126 15.21 13.49 -14.38
CA GLU A 126 15.70 14.75 -14.98
C GLU A 126 15.06 15.99 -14.37
N ALA A 127 13.77 15.91 -14.06
CA ALA A 127 13.03 17.02 -13.49
C ALA A 127 13.26 17.12 -11.99
N MET A 128 13.28 15.98 -11.28
CA MET A 128 13.21 15.94 -9.82
C MET A 128 14.58 15.96 -9.11
N VAL A 129 15.58 15.24 -9.64
CA VAL A 129 16.92 15.12 -9.03
C VAL A 129 17.61 16.47 -8.77
N PRO A 130 17.55 17.47 -9.67
CA PRO A 130 18.17 18.79 -9.42
C PRO A 130 17.63 19.49 -8.16
N PHE A 131 16.41 19.14 -7.76
CA PHE A 131 15.76 19.67 -6.57
C PHE A 131 16.03 18.81 -5.33
N MET A 132 16.70 17.67 -5.41
CA MET A 132 16.92 16.79 -4.25
C MET A 132 18.24 17.08 -3.53
N VAL A 133 18.37 18.30 -3.00
CA VAL A 133 19.58 18.74 -2.28
C VAL A 133 19.57 18.29 -0.80
N PRO A 134 20.76 18.06 -0.19
CA PRO A 134 20.86 17.82 1.25
C PRO A 134 20.20 18.94 2.07
N GLY A 135 19.47 18.55 3.10
CA GLY A 135 18.68 19.40 3.96
C GLY A 135 17.27 19.68 3.45
N ARG A 136 16.93 19.33 2.20
CA ARG A 136 15.59 19.61 1.67
C ARG A 136 14.53 18.85 2.45
N LEU A 137 13.46 19.57 2.78
CA LEU A 137 12.28 19.01 3.39
C LEU A 137 11.35 18.43 2.32
N VAL A 138 11.10 17.12 2.42
CA VAL A 138 10.28 16.34 1.49
C VAL A 138 9.21 15.56 2.23
N GLU A 139 8.08 15.30 1.58
CA GLU A 139 7.00 14.47 2.11
C GLU A 139 7.16 13.06 1.54
N VAL A 140 7.36 12.06 2.40
CA VAL A 140 7.62 10.67 1.99
C VAL A 140 6.43 9.78 2.29
N ALA A 141 6.03 9.00 1.30
CA ALA A 141 5.02 7.96 1.38
C ALA A 141 5.48 6.74 0.59
N SER A 142 5.29 5.53 1.14
CA SER A 142 5.62 4.29 0.44
C SER A 142 4.43 3.37 0.45
N ASN A 143 3.99 2.92 -0.71
CA ASN A 143 2.79 2.11 -0.88
C ASN A 143 1.57 2.75 -0.18
N MET A 144 1.18 2.22 0.98
CA MET A 144 0.03 2.65 1.78
C MET A 144 0.42 3.41 3.05
N ASP A 145 1.72 3.56 3.32
CA ASP A 145 2.24 4.14 4.56
C ASP A 145 2.76 5.55 4.34
N TYR A 146 2.31 6.46 5.21
CA TYR A 146 2.66 7.87 5.17
C TYR A 146 3.64 8.21 6.29
N PHE A 147 4.90 8.51 5.94
CA PHE A 147 5.96 8.85 6.89
C PHE A 147 6.02 10.36 7.19
N GLY A 148 5.35 11.16 6.37
CA GLY A 148 5.29 12.60 6.56
C GLY A 148 6.57 13.32 6.14
N PHE A 149 6.82 14.45 6.81
CA PHE A 149 7.95 15.30 6.49
C PHE A 149 9.28 14.66 6.91
N CYS A 150 10.15 14.47 5.94
CA CYS A 150 11.49 13.91 6.08
C CYS A 150 12.54 14.89 5.54
N VAL A 151 13.79 14.74 5.98
CA VAL A 151 14.92 15.58 5.53
C VAL A 151 15.85 14.75 4.66
N VAL A 152 16.11 15.22 3.45
CA VAL A 152 17.08 14.60 2.53
C VAL A 152 18.49 14.80 3.08
N LEU A 153 19.29 13.74 3.16
CA LEU A 153 20.67 13.81 3.65
C LEU A 153 21.68 13.62 2.54
N GLU A 154 21.45 12.62 1.69
CA GLU A 154 22.39 12.18 0.68
C GLU A 154 21.63 11.56 -0.49
N MET A 155 22.22 11.61 -1.69
CA MET A 155 21.71 10.94 -2.89
C MET A 155 22.76 9.96 -3.40
N LYS A 156 22.32 8.77 -3.81
CA LYS A 156 23.13 7.76 -4.48
C LYS A 156 22.49 7.41 -5.82
N LYS A 157 23.31 7.44 -6.88
CA LYS A 157 22.94 6.95 -8.21
C LYS A 157 23.50 5.53 -8.38
N ILE A 158 22.67 4.60 -8.83
CA ILE A 158 23.06 3.24 -9.18
C ILE A 158 22.71 3.03 -10.66
N GLU A 159 23.67 2.58 -11.45
CA GLU A 159 23.49 2.31 -12.88
C GLU A 159 23.38 0.81 -13.10
N ASN A 160 22.23 0.34 -13.60
CA ASN A 160 21.98 -1.05 -13.96
C ASN A 160 21.45 -1.10 -15.40
N ASP A 161 22.09 -1.87 -16.30
CA ASP A 161 21.61 -2.20 -17.65
C ASP A 161 20.87 -1.06 -18.38
N ASN A 162 21.55 0.08 -18.54
CA ASN A 162 21.06 1.31 -19.20
C ASN A 162 19.92 2.07 -18.49
N LYS A 163 19.59 1.74 -17.24
CA LYS A 163 18.70 2.53 -16.38
C LYS A 163 19.46 3.05 -15.15
N ALA A 164 19.38 4.36 -14.93
CA ALA A 164 19.89 4.99 -13.72
C ALA A 164 18.80 5.03 -12.66
N GLU A 165 19.00 4.32 -11.55
CA GLU A 165 18.14 4.40 -10.38
C GLU A 165 18.72 5.36 -9.34
N PHE A 166 17.86 6.19 -8.76
CA PHE A 166 18.23 7.18 -7.76
C PHE A 166 17.65 6.80 -6.40
N PHE A 167 18.52 6.74 -5.41
CA PHE A 167 18.18 6.48 -4.02
C PHE A 167 18.54 7.69 -3.17
N PHE A 168 17.62 8.08 -2.27
CA PHE A 168 17.82 9.20 -1.36
C PHE A 168 17.86 8.69 0.07
N LYS A 169 18.94 9.01 0.77
CA LYS A 169 19.03 8.76 2.21
C LYS A 169 18.26 9.87 2.91
N VAL A 170 17.19 9.52 3.62
CA VAL A 170 16.33 10.46 4.32
C VAL A 170 16.37 10.22 5.82
N ALA A 171 16.36 11.30 6.60
CA ALA A 171 16.07 11.25 8.03
C ALA A 171 14.55 11.19 8.19
N MET A 172 14.07 10.03 8.62
CA MET A 172 12.66 9.69 8.69
C MET A 172 12.21 9.53 10.14
N PRO A 173 11.09 10.17 10.52
CA PRO A 173 10.48 9.99 11.84
C PRO A 173 9.70 8.67 11.91
N ILE A 174 10.00 7.87 12.92
CA ILE A 174 9.35 6.57 13.12
C ILE A 174 8.87 6.43 14.56
N ALA A 175 7.88 5.57 14.77
CA ALA A 175 7.49 5.17 16.11
C ALA A 175 8.62 4.35 16.75
N LYS A 176 8.95 4.64 18.01
CA LYS A 176 9.81 3.77 18.82
C LYS A 176 9.05 2.48 19.06
N ALA A 177 9.47 1.41 18.40
CA ALA A 177 9.04 0.07 18.79
C ALA A 177 9.55 -0.20 20.23
N PRO A 178 8.73 -0.77 21.12
CA PRO A 178 9.13 -1.00 22.50
C PRO A 178 10.42 -1.83 22.67
N GLU A 179 10.80 -2.67 21.70
CA GLU A 179 11.95 -3.60 21.85
C GLU A 179 12.38 -4.23 20.48
N CYS A 180 12.49 -3.46 19.39
CA CYS A 180 12.95 -4.05 18.10
C CYS A 180 14.48 -4.07 17.99
N VAL A 181 15.07 -5.24 18.22
CA VAL A 181 16.50 -5.56 18.02
C VAL A 181 16.83 -5.86 16.55
N GLN A 182 15.83 -6.01 15.67
CA GLN A 182 16.02 -6.16 14.22
C GLN A 182 14.92 -5.38 13.49
N VAL A 183 15.30 -4.36 12.71
CA VAL A 183 14.39 -3.49 11.96
C VAL A 183 13.99 -4.20 10.67
N THR A 184 13.06 -5.15 10.74
CA THR A 184 12.38 -5.67 9.55
C THR A 184 11.16 -4.82 9.18
N GLU A 185 10.54 -4.12 10.14
CA GLU A 185 9.34 -3.32 9.91
C GLU A 185 9.52 -1.88 10.42
N ILE A 186 9.56 -0.92 9.49
CA ILE A 186 9.61 0.51 9.80
C ILE A 186 8.18 1.02 9.93
N ILE A 187 7.76 1.35 11.15
CA ILE A 187 6.40 1.83 11.42
C ILE A 187 6.38 3.38 11.37
N PRO A 188 5.55 4.00 10.50
CA PRO A 188 5.40 5.45 10.46
C PRO A 188 4.95 6.01 11.82
N TYR A 189 5.52 7.15 12.23
CA TYR A 189 5.09 7.81 13.46
C TYR A 189 3.70 8.47 13.29
N ASP A 190 2.76 8.19 14.21
CA ASP A 190 1.46 8.85 14.23
C ASP A 190 1.60 10.28 14.78
N TRP A 191 1.95 11.22 13.91
CA TRP A 191 2.13 12.61 14.26
C TRP A 191 0.89 13.26 14.91
N PHE A 192 -0.32 12.69 14.76
CA PHE A 192 -1.56 13.20 15.38
C PHE A 192 -1.64 12.92 16.87
N LYS A 193 -1.01 11.85 17.32
CA LYS A 193 -0.89 11.47 18.73
C LYS A 193 0.57 11.53 19.12
N ASP A 194 1.12 12.74 19.23
CA ASP A 194 2.51 12.95 19.65
C ASP A 194 2.66 12.55 21.13
N ASP A 195 2.86 11.25 21.35
CA ASP A 195 3.04 10.59 22.62
C ASP A 195 4.49 10.64 23.12
N GLY A 196 5.39 11.28 22.35
CA GLY A 196 6.81 11.32 22.67
C GLY A 196 7.62 10.11 22.18
N ASN A 197 6.97 9.04 21.70
CA ASN A 197 7.62 7.80 21.26
C ASN A 197 8.10 7.88 19.81
N VAL A 198 8.87 8.91 19.50
CA VAL A 198 9.48 9.12 18.19
C VAL A 198 10.98 8.91 18.24
N ASP A 199 11.53 8.27 17.20
CA ASP A 199 12.96 8.26 16.89
C ASP A 199 13.17 8.63 15.41
N ILE A 200 14.42 8.89 15.04
CA ILE A 200 14.82 9.16 13.65
C ILE A 200 15.62 7.96 13.14
N VAL A 201 15.16 7.40 12.02
CA VAL A 201 15.88 6.37 11.27
C VAL A 201 16.36 6.94 9.94
N LEU A 202 17.53 6.48 9.53
CA LEU A 202 18.07 6.81 8.21
C LEU A 202 17.69 5.69 7.24
N ALA A 203 16.81 5.99 6.29
CA ALA A 203 16.34 5.03 5.30
C ALA A 203 16.72 5.49 3.89
N TRP A 204 17.04 4.54 3.01
CA TRP A 204 17.16 4.81 1.58
C TRP A 204 15.79 4.65 0.94
N VAL A 205 15.32 5.70 0.27
CA VAL A 205 14.04 5.72 -0.43
C VAL A 205 14.24 5.92 -1.92
N LYS A 206 13.37 5.32 -2.73
CA LYS A 206 13.33 5.53 -4.19
C LYS A 206 12.65 6.87 -4.50
N LEU A 207 12.83 7.33 -5.74
CA LEU A 207 12.18 8.53 -6.26
C LEU A 207 10.65 8.49 -6.09
N ASP A 208 10.06 7.32 -6.37
CA ASP A 208 8.61 7.08 -6.30
C ASP A 208 8.02 7.23 -4.89
N CYS A 209 8.85 7.16 -3.85
CA CYS A 209 8.41 7.32 -2.47
C CYS A 209 8.25 8.81 -2.06
N ILE A 210 8.66 9.75 -2.90
CA ILE A 210 8.63 11.17 -2.57
C ILE A 210 7.35 11.78 -3.15
N ARG A 211 6.41 12.15 -2.28
CA ARG A 211 5.12 12.71 -2.66
C ARG A 211 5.20 14.22 -2.93
N LYS A 212 5.97 14.97 -2.14
CA LYS A 212 6.11 16.42 -2.32
C LYS A 212 7.50 16.90 -1.97
N MET A 213 7.91 17.97 -2.65
CA MET A 213 9.14 18.68 -2.37
C MET A 213 8.82 20.13 -2.00
N THR A 214 9.40 20.60 -0.91
CA THR A 214 9.32 22.01 -0.53
C THR A 214 10.54 22.77 -1.02
N LYS A 215 10.44 24.09 -1.13
CA LYS A 215 11.59 24.98 -1.38
C LYS A 215 12.49 25.13 -0.15
N LEU A 216 12.10 24.56 0.99
CA LEU A 216 12.81 24.70 2.27
C LEU A 216 13.96 23.69 2.36
N ALA A 217 15.17 24.21 2.59
CA ALA A 217 16.34 23.42 2.97
C ALA A 217 16.72 23.73 4.42
N LEU A 218 16.58 22.73 5.28
CA LEU A 218 16.86 22.81 6.70
C LEU A 218 18.33 22.53 7.00
N ARG A 219 18.87 23.21 8.00
CA ARG A 219 20.13 22.80 8.62
C ARG A 219 19.87 21.60 9.53
N PHE A 220 20.71 20.59 9.44
CA PHE A 220 20.60 19.37 10.23
C PHE A 220 21.93 19.01 10.88
N PRO A 221 21.93 18.19 11.95
CA PRO A 221 23.16 17.73 12.59
C PRO A 221 24.04 16.92 11.62
N PRO A 222 25.38 17.00 11.74
CA PRO A 222 26.29 16.31 10.81
C PRO A 222 26.24 14.77 10.93
N SER A 223 25.75 14.25 12.06
CA SER A 223 25.66 12.81 12.34
C SER A 223 24.36 12.50 13.07
N PHE A 224 23.83 11.28 12.90
CA PHE A 224 22.66 10.76 13.60
C PHE A 224 22.98 9.53 14.47
N ARG A 225 24.27 9.29 14.73
CA ARG A 225 24.73 8.18 15.58
C ARG A 225 24.37 8.42 17.04
N GLU A 226 24.55 9.65 17.50
CA GLU A 226 24.26 10.04 18.88
C GLU A 226 22.78 10.38 19.05
N LYS A 227 22.20 9.94 20.17
CA LYS A 227 20.81 10.26 20.52
C LYS A 227 20.56 11.77 20.55
N LYS A 228 21.52 12.57 21.04
CA LYS A 228 21.43 14.03 21.10
C LYS A 228 21.15 14.67 19.74
N ASP A 229 21.76 14.16 18.68
CA ASP A 229 21.56 14.70 17.33
C ASP A 229 20.24 14.20 16.72
N ARG A 230 19.84 12.96 17.01
CA ARG A 230 18.48 12.48 16.66
C ARG A 230 17.41 13.32 17.36
N ASP A 231 17.58 13.64 18.64
CA ASP A 231 16.65 14.47 19.42
C ASP A 231 16.54 15.91 18.85
N LYS A 232 17.65 16.51 18.40
CA LYS A 232 17.61 17.81 17.69
C LYS A 232 16.81 17.71 16.39
N MET A 233 17.00 16.65 15.61
CA MET A 233 16.24 16.45 14.38
C MET A 233 14.76 16.27 14.67
N ILE A 234 14.40 15.51 15.72
CA ILE A 234 13.00 15.38 16.17
C ILE A 234 12.43 16.76 16.47
N GLN A 235 13.14 17.63 17.21
CA GLN A 235 12.67 18.99 17.50
C GLN A 235 12.44 19.81 16.22
N ILE A 236 13.32 19.72 15.23
CA ILE A 236 13.17 20.42 13.95
C ILE A 236 11.91 19.92 13.22
N VAL A 237 11.74 18.60 13.10
CA VAL A 237 10.57 18.02 12.40
C VAL A 237 9.28 18.34 13.15
N ARG A 238 9.28 18.30 14.49
CA ARG A 238 8.16 18.73 15.34
C ARG A 238 7.78 20.17 15.06
N TYR A 239 8.75 21.09 15.09
CA TYR A 239 8.54 22.51 14.79
C TYR A 239 7.94 22.71 13.40
N VAL A 240 8.49 22.03 12.39
CA VAL A 240 7.97 22.09 11.02
C VAL A 240 6.50 21.64 10.97
N ARG A 241 6.19 20.52 11.62
CA ARG A 241 4.85 19.93 11.67
C ARG A 241 3.85 20.78 12.48
N ASP A 242 4.26 21.34 13.61
CA ASP A 242 3.40 22.15 14.47
C ASP A 242 3.02 23.47 13.78
N ASN A 243 3.99 24.13 13.14
CA ASN A 243 3.70 25.32 12.34
C ASN A 243 2.82 25.02 11.13
N HIS A 244 3.05 23.88 10.46
CA HIS A 244 2.18 23.44 9.38
C HIS A 244 0.74 23.31 9.84
N ARG A 245 0.49 22.73 11.02
CA ARG A 245 -0.84 22.59 11.62
C ARG A 245 -1.51 23.91 11.97
N VAL A 246 -0.72 24.89 12.39
CA VAL A 246 -1.20 26.26 12.70
C VAL A 246 -1.49 27.06 11.41
N GLY A 247 -1.39 26.42 10.24
CA GLY A 247 -1.76 27.00 8.95
C GLY A 247 -0.60 27.64 8.19
N GLN A 248 0.65 27.48 8.68
CA GLN A 248 1.82 27.91 7.92
C GLN A 248 2.05 26.96 6.74
N LYS A 249 1.72 27.41 5.54
CA LYS A 249 2.01 26.66 4.31
C LYS A 249 3.47 26.84 3.93
N TYR A 250 4.23 25.75 3.87
CA TYR A 250 5.57 25.79 3.29
C TYR A 250 5.48 25.95 1.78
N PRO A 251 6.35 26.79 1.18
CA PRO A 251 6.37 26.96 -0.27
C PRO A 251 6.75 25.63 -0.94
N GLU A 252 5.80 25.07 -1.70
CA GLU A 252 6.00 23.88 -2.51
C GLU A 252 6.76 24.24 -3.80
N ILE A 253 7.54 23.30 -4.33
CA ILE A 253 8.15 23.44 -5.66
C ILE A 253 7.06 23.24 -6.70
N HIS A 254 6.88 24.22 -7.58
CA HIS A 254 5.89 24.18 -8.63
C HIS A 254 6.42 23.46 -9.88
N PRO A 255 5.74 22.40 -10.38
CA PRO A 255 6.23 21.61 -11.51
C PRO A 255 6.45 22.39 -12.81
N ILE A 256 5.64 23.42 -13.07
CA ILE A 256 5.76 24.24 -14.29
C ILE A 256 6.73 25.40 -14.03
N ASP A 257 6.38 26.32 -13.13
CA ASP A 257 7.18 27.51 -12.83
C ASP A 257 8.60 27.22 -12.33
N ASP A 258 8.78 26.27 -11.42
CA ASP A 258 10.11 25.97 -10.84
C ASP A 258 10.83 24.85 -11.59
N MET A 259 10.16 23.72 -11.87
CA MET A 259 10.79 22.56 -12.52
C MET A 259 10.79 22.64 -14.06
N GLN A 260 10.09 23.61 -14.65
CA GLN A 260 10.06 23.87 -16.09
C GLN A 260 9.57 22.69 -16.93
N ILE A 261 8.68 21.85 -16.38
CA ILE A 261 8.07 20.73 -17.12
C ILE A 261 7.07 21.31 -18.13
N LYS A 262 7.30 21.05 -19.43
CA LYS A 262 6.53 21.61 -20.55
C LYS A 262 5.36 20.74 -21.03
N ASP A 263 4.84 19.88 -20.16
CA ASP A 263 3.74 18.98 -20.52
C ASP A 263 2.36 19.72 -20.44
N PRO A 264 1.60 19.80 -21.54
CA PRO A 264 0.25 20.41 -21.52
C PRO A 264 -0.75 19.65 -20.64
N ASN A 265 -0.60 18.33 -20.46
CA ASN A 265 -1.44 17.54 -19.56
C ASN A 265 -1.19 17.90 -18.10
N LEU A 266 0.07 18.14 -17.72
CA LEU A 266 0.42 18.57 -16.37
C LEU A 266 -0.28 19.88 -15.98
N LYS A 267 -0.38 20.83 -16.91
CA LYS A 267 -1.13 22.07 -16.68
C LYS A 267 -2.61 21.81 -16.40
N ARG A 268 -3.24 20.95 -17.22
CA ARG A 268 -4.65 20.56 -17.01
C ARG A 268 -4.88 19.90 -15.65
N LEU A 269 -3.94 19.05 -15.21
CA LEU A 269 -4.01 18.39 -13.91
C LEU A 269 -3.85 19.38 -12.74
N ILE A 270 -2.94 20.36 -12.85
CA ILE A 270 -2.77 21.43 -11.85
C ILE A 270 -4.06 22.25 -11.74
N ASP A 271 -4.62 22.67 -12.88
CA ASP A 271 -5.87 23.44 -12.90
C ASP A 271 -7.03 22.62 -12.29
N ARG A 272 -7.13 21.32 -12.61
CA ARG A 272 -8.14 20.42 -12.02
C ARG A 272 -7.94 20.27 -10.50
N LYS A 273 -6.70 20.12 -10.04
CA LYS A 273 -6.36 20.02 -8.62
C LYS A 273 -6.82 21.26 -7.85
N GLU A 274 -6.58 22.45 -8.38
CA GLU A 274 -7.01 23.71 -7.73
C GLU A 274 -8.53 23.89 -7.77
N GLN A 275 -9.21 23.51 -8.87
CA GLN A 275 -10.67 23.48 -8.92
C GLN A 275 -11.28 22.56 -7.85
N LEU A 276 -10.75 21.34 -7.71
CA LEU A 276 -11.22 20.37 -6.71
C LEU A 276 -11.03 20.90 -5.29
N LYS A 277 -9.88 21.55 -5.00
CA LYS A 277 -9.66 22.20 -3.70
C LYS A 277 -10.68 23.29 -3.40
N THR A 278 -10.94 24.17 -4.37
CA THR A 278 -11.95 25.24 -4.21
C THR A 278 -13.34 24.67 -3.96
N GLN A 279 -13.74 23.67 -4.75
CA GLN A 279 -15.03 22.99 -4.60
C GLN A 279 -15.18 22.25 -3.27
N MET A 280 -14.11 21.69 -2.73
CA MET A 280 -14.11 21.09 -1.39
C MET A 280 -14.22 22.15 -0.29
N GLY A 281 -13.66 23.33 -0.51
CA GLY A 281 -13.76 24.44 0.43
C GLY A 281 -15.14 25.08 0.52
N GLU A 282 -15.83 25.15 -0.60
CA GLU A 282 -17.22 25.62 -0.68
C GLU A 282 -18.22 24.59 -0.15
N SER A 283 -17.85 23.30 -0.17
CA SER A 283 -18.66 22.25 0.42
C SER A 283 -18.67 22.45 1.93
N GLY A 284 -19.76 23.03 2.48
CA GLY A 284 -19.93 23.51 3.86
C GLY A 284 -19.74 22.51 5.02
N VAL A 285 -19.02 21.42 4.80
CA VAL A 285 -18.43 20.52 5.81
C VAL A 285 -17.45 21.27 6.74
N VAL A 286 -16.93 22.42 6.28
CA VAL A 286 -15.98 23.32 6.96
C VAL A 286 -16.58 24.06 8.19
N GLY A 287 -17.84 23.78 8.56
CA GLY A 287 -18.55 24.46 9.65
C GLY A 287 -18.74 23.65 10.94
N LEU A 288 -18.31 22.39 11.02
CA LEU A 288 -18.59 21.52 12.17
C LEU A 288 -17.79 21.90 13.43
N GLY A 289 -16.68 22.65 13.27
CA GLY A 289 -15.81 23.11 14.35
C GLY A 289 -16.01 24.56 14.77
N GLY A 290 -17.22 25.15 14.69
CA GLY A 290 -17.59 26.39 15.41
C GLY A 290 -16.71 27.65 15.24
N GLY A 291 -15.78 27.69 14.29
CA GLY A 291 -14.79 28.75 14.15
C GLY A 291 -14.48 29.07 12.70
N ARG A 292 -14.63 30.35 12.35
CA ARG A 292 -14.27 31.05 11.08
C ARG A 292 -13.47 30.22 10.07
N GLN A 293 -14.05 29.95 8.89
CA GLN A 293 -13.35 29.67 7.61
C GLN A 293 -12.00 28.93 7.76
N ALA A 294 -11.94 27.95 8.66
CA ALA A 294 -10.70 27.28 8.95
C ALA A 294 -10.45 26.32 7.79
N LEU A 295 -9.32 26.49 7.10
CA LEU A 295 -8.80 25.57 6.10
C LEU A 295 -9.12 24.13 6.53
N TRP A 296 -10.08 23.48 5.85
CA TRP A 296 -10.57 22.14 6.18
C TRP A 296 -9.44 21.14 6.36
N GLN A 297 -8.30 21.38 5.72
CA GLN A 297 -7.06 20.63 5.84
C GLN A 297 -6.50 20.53 7.28
N PHE A 298 -6.97 21.36 8.22
CA PHE A 298 -6.48 21.43 9.59
C PHE A 298 -7.57 21.23 10.66
N ASP A 299 -8.83 21.01 10.29
CA ASP A 299 -9.89 20.69 11.25
C ASP A 299 -9.62 19.28 11.86
N PRO A 300 -9.46 19.15 13.20
CA PRO A 300 -9.15 17.88 13.83
C PRO A 300 -10.22 16.79 13.61
N VAL A 301 -11.50 17.16 13.62
CA VAL A 301 -12.62 16.23 13.41
C VAL A 301 -12.58 15.71 11.98
N TYR A 302 -12.34 16.62 11.03
CA TYR A 302 -12.18 16.26 9.64
C TYR A 302 -10.98 15.34 9.38
N LEU A 303 -9.82 15.65 9.97
CA LEU A 303 -8.61 14.85 9.82
C LEU A 303 -8.82 13.43 10.36
N GLU A 304 -9.55 13.29 11.47
CA GLU A 304 -9.94 11.99 12.01
C GLU A 304 -10.89 11.23 11.07
N LEU A 305 -11.90 11.89 10.52
CA LEU A 305 -12.82 11.30 9.54
C LEU A 305 -12.09 10.87 8.26
N LYS A 306 -11.23 11.73 7.72
CA LYS A 306 -10.36 11.42 6.58
C LYS A 306 -9.50 10.21 6.88
N ARG A 307 -8.86 10.16 8.06
CA ARG A 307 -8.05 9.00 8.48
C ARG A 307 -8.88 7.71 8.51
N LYS A 308 -10.04 7.73 9.19
CA LYS A 308 -10.91 6.54 9.28
C LYS A 308 -11.38 6.09 7.89
N PHE A 309 -11.70 7.05 7.00
CA PHE A 309 -12.05 6.76 5.62
C PHE A 309 -10.94 6.01 4.88
N TRP A 310 -9.69 6.50 4.96
CA TRP A 310 -8.55 5.84 4.31
C TRP A 310 -8.20 4.49 4.95
N ILE A 311 -8.31 4.35 6.27
CA ILE A 311 -8.14 3.05 6.94
C ILE A 311 -9.19 2.06 6.43
N LYS A 312 -10.46 2.47 6.36
CA LYS A 312 -11.53 1.62 5.85
C LYS A 312 -11.30 1.21 4.40
N LYS A 313 -10.84 2.15 3.57
CA LYS A 313 -10.50 1.89 2.16
C LYS A 313 -9.30 0.95 2.03
N ARG A 314 -8.28 1.12 2.89
CA ARG A 314 -7.12 0.21 2.96
C ARG A 314 -7.56 -1.21 3.33
N LEU A 315 -8.37 -1.35 4.38
CA LEU A 315 -8.93 -2.64 4.78
C LEU A 315 -9.76 -3.26 3.65
N ALA A 316 -10.56 -2.46 2.91
CA ALA A 316 -11.29 -2.96 1.75
C ALA A 316 -10.35 -3.48 0.66
N GLN A 317 -9.27 -2.76 0.36
CA GLN A 317 -8.27 -3.18 -0.62
C GLN A 317 -7.52 -4.45 -0.16
N GLU A 318 -7.15 -4.55 1.12
CA GLU A 318 -6.54 -5.76 1.68
C GLU A 318 -7.48 -6.98 1.58
N VAL A 319 -8.80 -6.79 1.74
CA VAL A 319 -9.82 -7.82 1.56
C VAL A 319 -9.94 -8.22 0.09
N ASP A 320 -9.95 -7.25 -0.83
CA ASP A 320 -10.01 -7.50 -2.27
C ASP A 320 -8.76 -8.27 -2.75
N ASP A 321 -7.56 -7.83 -2.36
CA ASP A 321 -6.28 -8.49 -2.67
C ASP A 321 -6.24 -9.92 -2.10
N ALA A 322 -6.74 -10.14 -0.87
CA ALA A 322 -6.85 -11.47 -0.28
C ALA A 322 -7.86 -12.35 -1.03
N CYS A 323 -8.96 -11.76 -1.50
CA CYS A 323 -9.97 -12.46 -2.30
C CYS A 323 -9.43 -12.90 -3.65
N GLU A 324 -8.66 -12.05 -4.34
CA GLU A 324 -8.02 -12.39 -5.61
C GLU A 324 -7.02 -13.53 -5.45
N LYS A 325 -6.16 -13.46 -4.43
CA LYS A 325 -5.22 -14.54 -4.12
C LYS A 325 -5.92 -15.86 -3.79
N LEU A 326 -7.04 -15.79 -3.07
CA LEU A 326 -7.83 -16.98 -2.75
C LEU A 326 -8.44 -17.61 -4.01
N LYS A 327 -9.00 -16.79 -4.92
CA LYS A 327 -9.53 -17.27 -6.20
C LYS A 327 -8.46 -17.95 -7.06
N GLU A 328 -7.28 -17.34 -7.16
CA GLU A 328 -6.15 -17.94 -7.87
C GLU A 328 -5.75 -19.29 -7.27
N ALA A 329 -5.76 -19.40 -5.93
CA ALA A 329 -5.49 -20.65 -5.24
C ALA A 329 -6.59 -21.71 -5.43
N GLU A 330 -7.87 -21.30 -5.47
CA GLU A 330 -9.01 -22.19 -5.77
C GLU A 330 -8.95 -22.74 -7.19
N GLU A 331 -8.68 -21.89 -8.19
CA GLU A 331 -8.52 -22.30 -9.58
C GLU A 331 -7.34 -23.27 -9.74
N ALA A 332 -6.21 -22.97 -9.08
CA ALA A 332 -5.05 -23.85 -9.05
C ALA A 332 -5.37 -25.21 -8.39
N PHE A 333 -6.13 -25.20 -7.30
CA PHE A 333 -6.56 -26.41 -6.62
C PHE A 333 -7.49 -27.27 -7.49
N LEU A 334 -8.44 -26.66 -8.22
CA LEU A 334 -9.31 -27.38 -9.15
C LEU A 334 -8.51 -28.02 -10.30
N LYS A 335 -7.55 -27.28 -10.87
CA LYS A 335 -6.63 -27.82 -11.89
C LYS A 335 -5.80 -28.99 -11.35
N TRP A 336 -5.38 -28.92 -10.08
CA TRP A 336 -4.71 -30.03 -9.40
C TRP A 336 -5.63 -31.25 -9.22
N LEU A 337 -6.89 -31.05 -8.84
CA LEU A 337 -7.88 -32.13 -8.75
C LEU A 337 -8.14 -32.82 -10.10
N GLU A 338 -8.16 -32.06 -11.20
CA GLU A 338 -8.28 -32.63 -12.54
C GLU A 338 -7.12 -33.57 -12.87
N PHE A 339 -5.88 -33.18 -12.52
CA PHE A 339 -4.73 -34.06 -12.66
C PHE A 339 -4.88 -35.34 -11.84
N LEU A 340 -5.31 -35.27 -10.59
CA LEU A 340 -5.51 -36.46 -9.76
C LEU A 340 -6.54 -37.42 -10.38
N LYS A 341 -7.60 -36.89 -11.00
CA LYS A 341 -8.58 -37.71 -11.74
C LYS A 341 -7.97 -38.38 -12.97
N LEU A 342 -7.09 -37.69 -13.71
CA LEU A 342 -6.36 -38.30 -14.84
C LEU A 342 -5.48 -39.46 -14.38
N VAL A 343 -4.78 -39.29 -13.25
CA VAL A 343 -3.94 -40.35 -12.66
C VAL A 343 -4.78 -41.54 -12.17
N GLN A 344 -5.97 -41.31 -11.64
CA GLN A 344 -6.89 -42.39 -11.28
C GLN A 344 -7.43 -43.13 -12.50
N ALA A 345 -7.79 -42.41 -13.57
CA ALA A 345 -8.32 -42.99 -14.79
C ALA A 345 -7.28 -43.79 -15.60
N SER A 346 -5.98 -43.50 -15.47
CA SER A 346 -4.92 -44.31 -16.10
C SER A 346 -4.62 -45.62 -15.36
N ARG A 347 -5.22 -45.84 -14.17
CA ARG A 347 -5.11 -47.09 -13.40
C ARG A 347 -6.23 -48.10 -13.67
N GLU A 348 -7.36 -47.67 -14.24
CA GLU A 348 -8.47 -48.53 -14.67
C GLU A 348 -8.27 -49.01 -16.11
#